data_AF-A0A0B2RDG8-F1
#
_entry.id   AF-A0A0B2RDG8-F1
#
_cell.length_a   1.000
_cell.length_b   1.000
_cell.length_c   1.000
_cell.angle_alpha   90.00
_cell.angle_beta   90.00
_cell.angle_gamma   90.00
#
_symmetry.space_group_name_H-M   'P 1'
#
loop_
_entity.id
_entity.type
_entity.pdbx_description
1 polymer ?
#
loop_
_entity_poly.entity_id
_entity_poly.type
_entity_poly.pdbx_seq_one_letter_code
_entity_poly.pdbx_strand_id
1 'polypeptide(L)'
;MELADWADLFILSLWHHKWSVTEANERLSEIQGLLELSIQKSSCEQDTHKDRLFVYMKGHGKLPLSASAIGVRSFDFLGLGYHVQWPLSIVLTPAALKVYADIFSFLIQVKLAIFSLTDVWCSLKDLVHTTNKNQNSEIHQLETGHLNMLMKMRHQINHFVSTLQQYVESQLSHVSWCRFLHSLQHKVKDMMDLESVHMEYLADSLCICFLSDETKAVGSIIESILQCALDFRSCITVGSWDSGSDPEDLLGKLSKINISQVLSIKQKFDRSLKELHICYIKGPKHGNFGLSRFWDYLNYNEYYSNVSNEMGYYAV
;
A
#
# COMPACT_ATOMS: atom_id res chain seq x y z
N MET A 1 1.16 11.53 -7.07
CA MET A 1 0.56 10.27 -7.53
C MET A 1 -0.89 10.45 -8.00
N GLU A 2 -1.42 11.68 -8.05
CA GLU A 2 -2.81 11.95 -8.49
C GLU A 2 -2.96 11.92 -10.01
N LEU A 3 -1.92 12.38 -10.73
CA LEU A 3 -1.86 12.39 -12.17
C LEU A 3 -0.80 11.39 -12.64
N ALA A 4 -1.23 10.51 -13.55
CA ALA A 4 -0.44 9.63 -14.40
C ALA A 4 0.18 8.35 -13.78
N ASP A 5 0.42 7.42 -14.70
CA ASP A 5 0.92 6.06 -14.49
C ASP A 5 2.39 6.00 -14.07
N TRP A 6 3.09 7.14 -13.97
CA TRP A 6 4.54 7.17 -13.67
C TRP A 6 4.86 6.49 -12.34
N ALA A 7 4.01 6.67 -11.33
CA ALA A 7 4.24 6.10 -10.01
C ALA A 7 4.05 4.58 -10.03
N ASP A 8 3.06 4.09 -10.80
CA ASP A 8 2.83 2.66 -10.96
C ASP A 8 3.99 2.03 -11.76
N LEU A 9 4.44 2.66 -12.84
CA LEU A 9 5.62 2.23 -13.61
C LEU A 9 6.89 2.24 -12.76
N PHE A 10 7.09 3.26 -11.94
CA PHE A 10 8.25 3.38 -11.06
C PHE A 10 8.26 2.29 -10.00
N ILE A 11 7.15 2.10 -9.29
CA ILE A 11 7.03 1.08 -8.25
C ILE A 11 7.17 -0.32 -8.85
N LEU A 12 6.56 -0.60 -10.00
CA LEU A 12 6.73 -1.90 -10.68
C LEU A 12 8.18 -2.12 -11.13
N SER A 13 8.84 -1.09 -11.65
CA SER A 13 10.25 -1.16 -12.03
C SER A 13 11.13 -1.47 -10.82
N LEU A 14 10.90 -0.80 -9.69
CA LEU A 14 11.59 -1.08 -8.42
C LEU A 14 11.32 -2.48 -7.89
N TRP A 15 10.09 -2.97 -8.03
CA TRP A 15 9.66 -4.28 -7.55
C TRP A 15 10.29 -5.43 -8.33
N HIS A 16 10.43 -5.29 -9.65
CA HIS A 16 11.01 -6.30 -10.52
C HIS A 16 12.53 -6.19 -10.67
N HIS A 17 13.13 -5.08 -10.22
CA HIS A 17 14.57 -4.89 -10.30
C HIS A 17 15.32 -5.89 -9.41
N LYS A 18 16.26 -6.63 -10.01
CA LYS A 18 17.17 -7.51 -9.27
C LYS A 18 18.29 -6.66 -8.69
N TRP A 19 18.19 -6.34 -7.42
CA TRP A 19 19.20 -5.56 -6.69
C TRP A 19 20.53 -6.33 -6.61
N SER A 20 21.54 -5.88 -7.34
CA SER A 20 22.92 -6.34 -7.13
C SER A 20 23.46 -5.82 -5.80
N VAL A 21 24.44 -6.52 -5.23
CA VAL A 21 25.20 -6.07 -4.04
C VAL A 21 26.17 -4.95 -4.45
N THR A 22 25.65 -3.84 -4.94
CA THR A 22 26.40 -2.62 -5.29
C THR A 22 26.32 -1.59 -4.16
N GLU A 23 27.27 -0.64 -4.15
CA GLU A 23 27.38 0.38 -3.11
C GLU A 23 26.12 1.28 -3.07
N ALA A 24 25.83 1.89 -1.90
CA ALA A 24 24.60 2.67 -1.70
C ALA A 24 24.43 3.83 -2.70
N ASN A 25 25.53 4.42 -3.16
CA ASN A 25 25.52 5.52 -4.14
C ASN A 25 25.18 5.03 -5.55
N GLU A 26 25.71 3.87 -5.96
CA GLU A 26 25.40 3.28 -7.27
C GLU A 26 23.92 2.88 -7.34
N ARG A 27 23.39 2.30 -6.25
CA ARG A 27 21.95 1.98 -6.13
C ARG A 27 21.06 3.22 -6.23
N LEU A 28 21.47 4.36 -5.67
CA LEU A 28 20.70 5.60 -5.77
C LEU A 28 20.66 6.12 -7.22
N SER A 29 21.79 6.07 -7.93
CA SER A 29 21.84 6.43 -9.35
C SER A 29 20.99 5.50 -10.21
N GLU A 30 20.98 4.19 -9.93
CA GLU A 30 20.08 3.23 -10.58
C GLU A 30 18.61 3.58 -10.35
N ILE A 31 18.22 3.86 -9.09
CA ILE A 31 16.84 4.23 -8.75
C ILE A 31 16.43 5.54 -9.41
N GLN A 32 17.31 6.53 -9.42
CA GLN A 32 17.08 7.80 -10.11
C GLN A 32 16.85 7.56 -11.61
N GLY A 33 17.66 6.71 -12.24
CA GLY A 33 17.45 6.31 -13.64
C GLY A 33 16.11 5.60 -13.87
N LEU A 34 15.66 4.76 -12.95
CA LEU A 34 14.33 4.13 -13.02
C LEU A 34 13.20 5.16 -12.88
N LEU A 35 13.37 6.17 -12.02
CA LEU A 35 12.39 7.27 -11.90
C LEU A 35 12.29 8.05 -13.20
N GLU A 36 13.43 8.47 -13.77
CA GLU A 36 13.49 9.22 -15.02
C GLU A 36 12.86 8.43 -16.18
N LEU A 37 13.18 7.14 -16.29
CA LEU A 37 12.58 6.26 -17.30
C LEU A 37 11.06 6.12 -17.11
N SER A 38 10.60 6.04 -15.87
CA SER A 38 9.17 5.91 -15.54
C SER A 38 8.41 7.20 -15.88
N ILE A 39 9.02 8.36 -15.63
CA ILE A 39 8.49 9.66 -16.01
C ILE A 39 8.43 9.79 -17.53
N GLN A 40 9.50 9.43 -18.24
CA GLN A 40 9.56 9.46 -19.72
C GLN A 40 8.51 8.57 -20.37
N LYS A 41 8.26 7.38 -19.81
CA LYS A 41 7.24 6.44 -20.34
C LYS A 41 5.80 6.80 -19.97
N SER A 42 5.62 7.78 -19.09
CA SER A 42 4.31 8.19 -18.61
C SER A 42 3.76 9.39 -19.37
N SER A 43 2.48 9.67 -19.16
CA SER A 43 1.83 10.89 -19.64
C SER A 43 2.44 12.19 -19.08
N CYS A 44 3.36 12.12 -18.11
CA CYS A 44 4.07 13.28 -17.53
C CYS A 44 5.32 13.70 -18.32
N GLU A 45 5.64 13.06 -19.46
CA GLU A 45 6.81 13.44 -20.26
C GLU A 45 6.82 14.94 -20.65
N GLN A 46 5.64 15.53 -20.88
CA GLN A 46 5.49 16.92 -21.30
C GLN A 46 5.47 17.93 -20.15
N ASP A 47 5.58 17.49 -18.90
CA ASP A 47 5.56 18.40 -17.75
C ASP A 47 6.87 19.20 -17.65
N THR A 48 6.74 20.53 -17.54
CA THR A 48 7.84 21.48 -17.38
C THR A 48 8.61 21.36 -16.07
N HIS A 49 8.05 20.70 -15.07
CA HIS A 49 8.62 20.59 -13.72
C HIS A 49 9.15 19.20 -13.39
N LYS A 50 9.17 18.27 -14.36
CA LYS A 50 9.60 16.89 -14.16
C LYS A 50 11.04 16.76 -13.64
N ASP A 51 11.96 17.60 -14.14
CA ASP A 51 13.39 17.55 -13.81
C ASP A 51 13.69 18.02 -12.38
N ARG A 52 12.68 18.52 -11.66
CA ARG A 52 12.82 18.92 -10.25
C ARG A 52 12.65 17.74 -9.30
N LEU A 53 12.10 16.62 -9.77
CA LEU A 53 11.93 15.42 -8.96
C LEU A 53 13.25 14.66 -8.87
N PHE A 54 13.63 14.30 -7.66
CA PHE A 54 14.80 13.47 -7.41
C PHE A 54 14.53 12.49 -6.28
N VAL A 55 15.31 11.43 -6.23
CA VAL A 55 15.21 10.44 -5.17
C VAL A 55 16.38 10.58 -4.21
N TYR A 56 16.12 10.45 -2.91
CA TYR A 56 17.14 10.45 -1.87
C TYR A 56 16.94 9.31 -0.87
N MET A 57 18.00 8.95 -0.14
CA MET A 57 17.94 7.95 0.92
C MET A 57 17.56 8.61 2.25
N LYS A 58 16.50 8.12 2.91
CA LYS A 58 16.08 8.58 4.25
C LYS A 58 17.03 8.02 5.33
N GLY A 59 17.88 8.87 5.92
CA GLY A 59 18.68 8.59 7.13
C GLY A 59 20.06 7.92 6.93
N HIS A 60 20.83 7.81 8.03
CA HIS A 60 22.13 7.10 8.12
C HIS A 60 21.97 5.66 8.67
N GLY A 61 21.08 4.85 8.10
CA GLY A 61 20.73 3.54 8.66
C GLY A 61 20.68 2.45 7.59
N LYS A 62 21.63 1.50 7.68
CA LYS A 62 21.79 0.24 6.91
C LYS A 62 20.66 -0.09 5.92
N LEU A 63 21.00 -0.12 4.63
CA LEU A 63 20.17 -0.73 3.60
C LEU A 63 19.68 -2.11 4.07
N PRO A 64 18.43 -2.51 3.77
CA PRO A 64 18.07 -3.92 3.81
C PRO A 64 18.97 -4.66 2.82
N LEU A 65 19.99 -5.33 3.37
CA LEU A 65 21.06 -6.03 2.65
C LEU A 65 20.57 -7.31 1.93
N SER A 66 19.26 -7.58 1.91
CA SER A 66 18.75 -8.80 1.29
C SER A 66 17.63 -8.51 0.30
N ALA A 67 17.86 -8.95 -0.94
CA ALA A 67 16.86 -9.10 -2.00
C ALA A 67 15.71 -10.05 -1.61
N SER A 68 15.74 -10.66 -0.42
CA SER A 68 14.75 -11.63 0.06
C SER A 68 13.72 -11.06 1.06
N ALA A 69 13.85 -9.82 1.52
CA ALA A 69 12.90 -9.23 2.47
C ALA A 69 11.91 -8.31 1.74
N ILE A 70 10.99 -8.90 0.99
CA ILE A 70 9.84 -8.22 0.37
C ILE A 70 8.80 -8.01 1.48
N GLY A 71 8.97 -6.94 2.25
CA GLY A 71 8.06 -6.50 3.29
C GLY A 71 7.45 -5.14 2.96
N VAL A 72 6.50 -4.69 3.77
CA VAL A 72 5.81 -3.41 3.53
C VAL A 72 6.82 -2.26 3.57
N ARG A 73 7.82 -2.39 4.45
CA ARG A 73 8.89 -1.42 4.62
C ARG A 73 10.05 -1.54 3.62
N SER A 74 9.90 -2.33 2.55
CA SER A 74 11.00 -2.56 1.60
C SER A 74 11.52 -1.28 0.94
N PHE A 75 10.70 -0.24 0.82
CA PHE A 75 11.09 1.04 0.21
C PHE A 75 11.06 2.22 1.19
N ASP A 76 11.02 1.97 2.50
CA ASP A 76 11.00 3.04 3.51
C ASP A 76 12.31 3.84 3.55
N PHE A 77 13.40 3.24 3.05
CA PHE A 77 14.66 3.94 2.86
C PHE A 77 14.59 5.00 1.77
N LEU A 78 13.55 4.99 0.93
CA LEU A 78 13.40 5.87 -0.22
C LEU A 78 12.58 7.10 0.11
N GLY A 79 13.11 8.27 -0.22
CA GLY A 79 12.40 9.55 -0.16
C GLY A 79 12.33 10.18 -1.55
N LEU A 80 11.14 10.72 -1.88
CA LEU A 80 10.99 11.59 -3.04
C LEU A 80 11.29 13.03 -2.62
N GLY A 81 12.26 13.64 -3.27
CA GLY A 81 12.64 15.02 -3.12
C GLY A 81 12.13 15.87 -4.29
N TYR A 82 11.99 17.17 -4.04
CA TYR A 82 11.62 18.14 -5.05
C TYR A 82 12.52 19.38 -4.96
N HIS A 83 13.23 19.70 -6.04
CA HIS A 83 14.10 20.86 -6.11
C HIS A 83 13.28 22.14 -6.24
N VAL A 84 13.26 22.91 -5.14
CA VAL A 84 12.58 24.20 -5.06
C VAL A 84 13.60 25.32 -5.23
N GLN A 85 13.38 26.19 -6.21
CA GLN A 85 14.15 27.42 -6.38
C GLN A 85 13.53 28.55 -5.55
N TRP A 86 14.38 29.49 -5.11
CA TRP A 86 13.89 30.75 -4.54
C TRP A 86 13.00 31.47 -5.59
N PRO A 87 11.86 32.08 -5.21
CA PRO A 87 11.37 32.36 -3.86
C PRO A 87 10.44 31.29 -3.26
N LEU A 88 10.12 30.21 -3.99
CA LEU A 88 9.13 29.21 -3.55
C LEU A 88 9.58 28.41 -2.32
N SER A 89 10.88 28.41 -2.01
CA SER A 89 11.44 27.77 -0.81
C SER A 89 10.96 28.37 0.50
N ILE A 90 10.36 29.58 0.46
CA ILE A 90 9.76 30.23 1.64
C ILE A 90 8.50 29.48 2.08
N VAL A 91 7.70 28.99 1.12
CA VAL A 91 6.46 28.23 1.40
C VAL A 91 6.75 26.73 1.45
N LEU A 92 7.51 26.21 0.48
CA LEU A 92 7.92 24.81 0.45
C LEU A 92 9.15 24.61 1.33
N THR A 93 8.92 24.65 2.64
CA THR A 93 9.97 24.46 3.64
C THR A 93 10.51 23.02 3.60
N PRO A 94 11.74 22.78 4.08
CA PRO A 94 12.26 21.42 4.24
C PRO A 94 11.37 20.53 5.11
N ALA A 95 10.67 21.11 6.09
CA ALA A 95 9.70 20.41 6.93
C ALA A 95 8.50 19.93 6.11
N ALA A 96 7.95 20.77 5.24
CA ALA A 96 6.87 20.39 4.33
C ALA A 96 7.28 19.28 3.36
N LEU A 97 8.49 19.37 2.77
CA LEU A 97 9.01 18.34 1.87
C LEU A 97 9.22 16.99 2.58
N LYS A 98 9.60 17.00 3.87
CA LYS A 98 9.67 15.78 4.67
C LYS A 98 8.29 15.13 4.83
N VAL A 99 7.26 15.91 5.13
CA VAL A 99 5.88 15.41 5.24
C VAL A 99 5.41 14.79 3.93
N TYR A 100 5.66 15.45 2.78
CA TYR A 100 5.36 14.87 1.47
C TYR A 100 6.10 13.55 1.22
N ALA A 101 7.37 13.46 1.60
CA ALA A 101 8.13 12.23 1.46
C ALA A 101 7.57 11.10 2.34
N ASP A 102 7.05 11.40 3.53
CA ASP A 102 6.43 10.41 4.43
C ASP A 102 5.07 9.93 3.89
N ILE A 103 4.26 10.85 3.36
CA ILE A 103 3.02 10.50 2.63
C ILE A 103 3.35 9.62 1.42
N PHE A 104 4.38 9.96 0.65
CA PHE A 104 4.82 9.17 -0.49
C PHE A 104 5.23 7.74 -0.10
N SER A 105 6.00 7.57 0.99
CA SER A 105 6.36 6.24 1.49
C SER A 105 5.11 5.41 1.82
N PHE A 106 4.12 6.00 2.51
CA PHE A 106 2.86 5.32 2.80
C PHE A 106 2.08 4.94 1.54
N LEU A 107 1.99 5.84 0.56
CA LEU A 107 1.30 5.55 -0.70
C LEU A 107 1.98 4.42 -1.49
N ILE A 108 3.31 4.35 -1.48
CA ILE A 108 4.05 3.20 -2.02
C ILE A 108 3.59 1.92 -1.32
N GLN A 109 3.60 1.87 0.01
CA GLN A 109 3.21 0.69 0.79
C GLN A 109 1.83 0.15 0.40
N VAL A 110 0.85 1.04 0.22
CA VAL A 110 -0.50 0.67 -0.23
C VAL A 110 -0.47 0.10 -1.65
N LYS A 111 0.25 0.74 -2.58
CA LYS A 111 0.43 0.25 -3.96
C LYS A 111 1.13 -1.11 -4.02
N LEU A 112 2.14 -1.34 -3.19
CA LEU A 112 2.83 -2.64 -3.10
C LEU A 112 1.86 -3.77 -2.72
N ALA A 113 0.98 -3.52 -1.75
CA ALA A 113 -0.02 -4.48 -1.33
C ALA A 113 -1.01 -4.80 -2.47
N ILE A 114 -1.44 -3.79 -3.23
CA ILE A 114 -2.34 -3.96 -4.39
C ILE A 114 -1.68 -4.77 -5.49
N PHE A 115 -0.44 -4.43 -5.86
CA PHE A 115 0.31 -5.18 -6.88
C PHE A 115 0.55 -6.62 -6.45
N SER A 116 0.82 -6.85 -5.17
CA SER A 116 0.98 -8.20 -4.63
C SER A 116 -0.29 -9.03 -4.71
N LEU A 117 -1.45 -8.43 -4.41
CA LEU A 117 -2.75 -9.12 -4.53
C LEU A 117 -3.15 -9.36 -5.98
N THR A 118 -2.71 -8.48 -6.89
CA THR A 118 -2.90 -8.65 -8.34
C THR A 118 -2.05 -9.78 -8.89
N ASP A 119 -0.77 -9.86 -8.49
CA ASP A 119 0.15 -10.94 -8.87
C ASP A 119 -0.37 -12.31 -8.38
N VAL A 120 -0.86 -12.34 -7.13
CA VAL A 120 -1.54 -13.51 -6.57
C VAL A 120 -2.79 -13.89 -7.37
N TRP A 121 -3.60 -12.92 -7.79
CA TRP A 121 -4.78 -13.19 -8.60
C TRP A 121 -4.42 -13.83 -9.94
N CYS A 122 -3.40 -13.31 -10.63
CA CYS A 122 -2.90 -13.90 -11.86
C CYS A 122 -2.45 -15.35 -11.65
N SER A 123 -1.62 -15.58 -10.62
CA SER A 123 -1.14 -16.92 -10.26
C SER A 123 -2.29 -17.90 -9.95
N LEU A 124 -3.32 -17.45 -9.23
CA LEU A 124 -4.45 -18.30 -8.90
C LEU A 124 -5.37 -18.55 -10.10
N LYS A 125 -5.51 -17.58 -11.02
CA LYS A 125 -6.29 -17.75 -12.25
C LYS A 125 -5.67 -18.83 -13.15
N ASP A 126 -4.36 -18.83 -13.27
CA ASP A 126 -3.63 -19.85 -14.04
C ASP A 126 -3.80 -21.25 -13.43
N LEU A 127 -3.82 -21.33 -12.10
CA LEU A 127 -4.07 -22.57 -11.38
C LEU A 127 -5.50 -23.10 -11.60
N VAL A 128 -6.53 -22.25 -11.47
CA VAL A 128 -7.94 -22.61 -11.75
C VAL A 128 -8.13 -23.09 -13.19
N HIS A 129 -7.48 -22.43 -14.15
CA HIS A 129 -7.59 -22.80 -15.57
C HIS A 129 -6.96 -24.17 -15.87
N THR A 130 -5.95 -24.56 -15.09
CA THR A 130 -5.29 -25.87 -15.21
C THR A 130 -6.10 -26.96 -14.50
N THR A 131 -6.69 -26.67 -13.33
CA THR A 131 -7.54 -27.62 -12.59
C THR A 131 -8.76 -28.05 -13.40
N ASN A 132 -9.43 -27.14 -14.13
CA ASN A 132 -10.61 -27.48 -14.95
C ASN A 132 -10.34 -28.46 -16.10
N LYS A 133 -9.07 -28.71 -16.47
CA LYS A 133 -8.70 -29.62 -17.57
C LYS A 133 -8.50 -31.06 -17.12
N ASN A 134 -8.11 -31.28 -15.86
CA ASN A 134 -7.96 -32.62 -15.28
C ASN A 134 -9.30 -32.99 -14.64
N GLN A 135 -9.84 -34.20 -14.78
CA GLN A 135 -11.16 -34.58 -14.22
C GLN A 135 -11.07 -35.84 -13.34
N ASN A 136 -10.23 -35.81 -12.30
CA ASN A 136 -10.16 -36.90 -11.31
C ASN A 136 -10.97 -36.51 -10.05
N SER A 137 -12.05 -37.24 -9.76
CA SER A 137 -13.17 -36.79 -8.91
C SER A 137 -12.88 -36.58 -7.41
N GLU A 138 -11.98 -37.34 -6.79
CA GLU A 138 -11.69 -37.21 -5.35
C GLU A 138 -10.64 -36.14 -5.05
N ILE A 139 -9.58 -36.08 -5.87
CA ILE A 139 -8.51 -35.09 -5.76
C ILE A 139 -9.06 -33.69 -6.05
N HIS A 140 -9.98 -33.58 -7.00
CA HIS A 140 -10.66 -32.33 -7.35
C HIS A 140 -11.37 -31.64 -6.19
N GLN A 141 -11.98 -32.39 -5.27
CA GLN A 141 -12.75 -31.80 -4.17
C GLN A 141 -11.85 -31.11 -3.15
N LEU A 142 -10.71 -31.73 -2.81
CA LEU A 142 -9.72 -31.15 -1.90
C LEU A 142 -9.03 -29.93 -2.52
N GLU A 143 -8.66 -30.02 -3.80
CA GLU A 143 -8.06 -28.92 -4.55
C GLU A 143 -9.01 -27.73 -4.66
N THR A 144 -10.29 -27.98 -4.97
CA THR A 144 -11.34 -26.95 -5.03
C THR A 144 -11.55 -26.30 -3.66
N GLY A 145 -11.50 -27.07 -2.57
CA GLY A 145 -11.58 -26.55 -1.21
C GLY A 145 -10.44 -25.59 -0.86
N HIS A 146 -9.19 -25.97 -1.17
CA HIS A 146 -8.02 -25.13 -0.95
C HIS A 146 -8.02 -23.86 -1.80
N LEU A 147 -8.38 -23.98 -3.09
CA LEU A 147 -8.52 -22.84 -3.99
C LEU A 147 -9.59 -21.86 -3.51
N ASN A 148 -10.75 -22.36 -3.11
CA ASN A 148 -11.83 -21.53 -2.58
C ASN A 148 -11.40 -20.78 -1.31
N MET A 149 -10.64 -21.43 -0.43
CA MET A 149 -10.09 -20.79 0.75
C MET A 149 -9.11 -19.65 0.39
N LEU A 150 -8.17 -19.90 -0.54
CA LEU A 150 -7.23 -18.89 -1.03
C LEU A 150 -7.95 -17.72 -1.71
N MET A 151 -8.95 -18.01 -2.53
CA MET A 151 -9.80 -17.02 -3.20
C MET A 151 -10.54 -16.14 -2.19
N LYS A 152 -11.16 -16.76 -1.17
CA LYS A 152 -11.89 -16.05 -0.11
C LYS A 152 -10.96 -15.14 0.67
N MET A 153 -9.78 -15.63 1.05
CA MET A 153 -8.76 -14.84 1.76
C MET A 153 -8.26 -13.67 0.90
N ARG A 154 -7.90 -13.92 -0.36
CA ARG A 154 -7.51 -12.86 -1.30
C ARG A 154 -8.59 -11.79 -1.39
N HIS A 155 -9.85 -12.20 -1.56
CA HIS A 155 -10.96 -11.27 -1.66
C HIS A 155 -11.10 -10.40 -0.40
N GLN A 156 -10.99 -10.98 0.79
CA GLN A 156 -11.07 -10.24 2.06
C GLN A 156 -9.95 -9.20 2.20
N ILE A 157 -8.71 -9.59 1.93
CA ILE A 157 -7.56 -8.67 2.00
C ILE A 157 -7.67 -7.59 0.91
N ASN A 158 -8.04 -7.98 -0.31
CA ASN A 158 -8.21 -7.05 -1.42
C ASN A 158 -9.33 -6.04 -1.17
N HIS A 159 -10.46 -6.46 -0.61
CA HIS A 159 -11.53 -5.54 -0.25
C HIS A 159 -11.01 -4.46 0.70
N PHE A 160 -10.29 -4.85 1.76
CA PHE A 160 -9.71 -3.89 2.70
C PHE A 160 -8.72 -2.94 2.01
N VAL A 161 -7.74 -3.47 1.28
CA VAL A 161 -6.66 -2.67 0.66
C VAL A 161 -7.21 -1.74 -0.44
N SER A 162 -8.14 -2.22 -1.27
CA SER A 162 -8.79 -1.40 -2.30
C SER A 162 -9.64 -0.29 -1.69
N THR A 163 -10.41 -0.58 -0.63
CA THR A 163 -11.18 0.46 0.07
C THR A 163 -10.26 1.49 0.74
N LEU A 164 -9.14 1.05 1.33
CA LEU A 164 -8.14 1.97 1.89
C LEU A 164 -7.54 2.88 0.83
N GLN A 165 -7.14 2.33 -0.32
CA GLN A 165 -6.61 3.11 -1.43
C GLN A 165 -7.63 4.16 -1.89
N GLN A 166 -8.87 3.75 -2.15
CA GLN A 166 -9.93 4.65 -2.61
C GLN A 166 -10.25 5.73 -1.60
N TYR A 167 -10.26 5.40 -0.30
CA TYR A 167 -10.43 6.36 0.77
C TYR A 167 -9.32 7.42 0.75
N VAL A 168 -8.06 6.99 0.77
CA VAL A 168 -6.91 7.90 0.81
C VAL A 168 -6.88 8.79 -0.44
N GLU A 169 -7.07 8.19 -1.62
CA GLU A 169 -7.08 8.92 -2.90
C GLU A 169 -8.22 9.95 -2.97
N SER A 170 -9.44 9.57 -2.56
CA SER A 170 -10.57 10.50 -2.55
C SER A 170 -10.40 11.64 -1.54
N GLN A 171 -9.92 11.32 -0.33
CA GLN A 171 -9.76 12.33 0.72
C GLN A 171 -8.60 13.28 0.42
N LEU A 172 -7.47 12.81 -0.12
CA LEU A 172 -6.33 13.66 -0.48
C LEU A 172 -6.62 14.51 -1.72
N SER A 173 -6.97 13.87 -2.84
CA SER A 173 -7.07 14.53 -4.14
C SER A 173 -8.28 15.45 -4.27
N HIS A 174 -9.37 15.14 -3.55
CA HIS A 174 -10.60 15.91 -3.66
C HIS A 174 -10.92 16.70 -2.39
N VAL A 175 -11.05 16.05 -1.24
CA VAL A 175 -11.57 16.73 -0.03
C VAL A 175 -10.55 17.72 0.55
N SER A 176 -9.33 17.25 0.82
CA SER A 176 -8.26 18.07 1.39
C SER A 176 -7.82 19.16 0.41
N TRP A 177 -7.63 18.79 -0.86
CA TRP A 177 -7.23 19.72 -1.91
C TRP A 177 -8.25 20.83 -2.16
N CYS A 178 -9.55 20.50 -2.28
CA CYS A 178 -10.59 21.53 -2.45
C CYS A 178 -10.66 22.47 -1.24
N ARG A 179 -10.51 21.95 0.00
CA ARG A 179 -10.47 22.80 1.19
C ARG A 179 -9.24 23.71 1.22
N PHE A 180 -8.09 23.20 0.79
CA PHE A 180 -6.87 24.00 0.64
C PHE A 180 -7.08 25.13 -0.37
N LEU A 181 -7.61 24.83 -1.57
CA LEU A 181 -7.90 25.85 -2.59
C LEU A 181 -8.90 26.91 -2.10
N HIS A 182 -9.96 26.49 -1.41
CA HIS A 182 -10.92 27.43 -0.83
C HIS A 182 -10.27 28.31 0.26
N SER A 183 -9.42 27.72 1.12
CA SER A 183 -8.69 28.47 2.14
C SER A 183 -7.67 29.43 1.53
N LEU A 184 -7.00 29.01 0.44
CA LEU A 184 -6.08 29.82 -0.32
C LEU A 184 -6.77 31.06 -0.94
N GLN A 185 -8.00 30.91 -1.43
CA GLN A 185 -8.75 32.01 -2.03
C GLN A 185 -9.33 32.99 -0.99
N HIS A 186 -9.74 32.50 0.18
CA HIS A 186 -10.52 33.31 1.13
C HIS A 186 -9.80 33.71 2.41
N LYS A 187 -8.80 32.93 2.87
CA LYS A 187 -8.09 33.18 4.12
C LYS A 187 -6.73 33.85 3.91
N VAL A 188 -6.05 33.58 2.80
CA VAL A 188 -4.67 34.04 2.58
C VAL A 188 -4.64 35.50 2.15
N LYS A 189 -4.03 36.36 2.98
CA LYS A 189 -3.81 37.78 2.66
C LYS A 189 -2.34 38.15 2.56
N ASP A 190 -1.49 37.39 3.23
CA ASP A 190 -0.04 37.59 3.24
C ASP A 190 0.72 36.25 3.11
N MET A 191 2.05 36.34 3.04
CA MET A 191 2.92 35.17 2.86
C MET A 191 2.89 34.22 4.07
N MET A 192 2.67 34.75 5.27
CA MET A 192 2.59 33.94 6.49
C MET A 192 1.29 33.14 6.53
N ASP A 193 0.18 33.74 6.11
CA ASP A 193 -1.09 33.03 5.94
C ASP A 193 -0.95 31.90 4.91
N LEU A 194 -0.19 32.12 3.82
CA LEU A 194 0.05 31.11 2.80
C LEU A 194 0.80 29.89 3.35
N GLU A 195 1.87 30.12 4.11
CA GLU A 195 2.61 29.05 4.79
C GLU A 195 1.71 28.31 5.78
N SER A 196 0.93 29.04 6.59
CA SER A 196 0.04 28.43 7.58
C SER A 196 -1.05 27.55 6.93
N VAL A 197 -1.69 28.03 5.86
CA VAL A 197 -2.73 27.27 5.15
C VAL A 197 -2.15 26.04 4.45
N HIS A 198 -0.90 26.13 3.95
CA HIS A 198 -0.20 24.97 3.39
C HIS A 198 0.14 23.93 4.46
N MET A 199 0.61 24.36 5.63
CA MET A 199 0.90 23.46 6.75
C MET A 199 -0.38 22.82 7.32
N GLU A 200 -1.51 23.52 7.35
CA GLU A 200 -2.82 22.95 7.71
C GLU A 200 -3.21 21.83 6.73
N TYR A 201 -3.06 22.06 5.42
CA TYR A 201 -3.30 21.02 4.40
C TYR A 201 -2.39 19.78 4.59
N LEU A 202 -1.12 19.99 4.94
CA LEU A 202 -0.20 18.90 5.21
C LEU A 202 -0.56 18.12 6.48
N ALA A 203 -0.96 18.80 7.54
CA ALA A 203 -1.42 18.16 8.78
C ALA A 203 -2.69 17.33 8.55
N ASP A 204 -3.64 17.86 7.77
CA ASP A 204 -4.82 17.12 7.34
C ASP A 204 -4.45 15.88 6.51
N SER A 205 -3.50 16.03 5.58
CA SER A 205 -3.03 14.94 4.73
C SER A 205 -2.33 13.83 5.52
N LEU A 206 -1.57 14.19 6.56
CA LEU A 206 -0.98 13.22 7.50
C LEU A 206 -2.04 12.47 8.30
N CYS A 207 -3.09 13.16 8.76
CA CYS A 207 -4.21 12.54 9.44
C CYS A 207 -4.96 11.55 8.53
N ILE A 208 -5.19 11.90 7.27
CA ILE A 208 -5.83 11.04 6.26
C ILE A 208 -5.02 9.77 6.01
N CYS A 209 -3.68 9.89 5.97
CA CYS A 209 -2.77 8.76 5.75
C CYS A 209 -2.49 7.95 7.04
N PHE A 210 -3.12 8.28 8.17
CA PHE A 210 -2.87 7.66 9.48
C PHE A 210 -1.40 7.74 9.95
N LEU A 211 -0.70 8.80 9.52
CA LEU A 211 0.71 9.06 9.85
C LEU A 211 0.89 10.07 11.00
N SER A 212 -0.21 10.67 11.48
CA SER A 212 -0.17 11.60 12.61
C SER A 212 0.08 10.88 13.93
N ASP A 213 0.60 11.59 14.92
CA ASP A 213 0.90 11.02 16.24
C ASP A 213 -0.35 10.44 16.92
N GLU A 214 -1.52 11.03 16.70
CA GLU A 214 -2.80 10.55 17.24
C GLU A 214 -3.29 9.28 16.54
N THR A 215 -2.95 9.10 15.26
CA THR A 215 -3.41 7.98 14.42
C THR A 215 -2.39 6.86 14.29
N LYS A 216 -1.22 7.00 14.90
CA LYS A 216 -0.11 6.04 14.84
C LYS A 216 -0.48 4.61 15.23
N ALA A 217 -1.36 4.43 16.22
CA ALA A 217 -1.86 3.11 16.60
C ALA A 217 -2.64 2.45 15.45
N VAL A 218 -3.48 3.22 14.76
CA VAL A 218 -4.25 2.79 13.58
C VAL A 218 -3.33 2.53 12.40
N GLY A 219 -2.34 3.41 12.17
CA GLY A 219 -1.32 3.24 11.14
C GLY A 219 -0.55 1.91 11.30
N SER A 220 -0.17 1.54 12.53
CA SER A 220 0.48 0.26 12.81
C SER A 220 -0.39 -0.96 12.48
N ILE A 221 -1.71 -0.86 12.70
CA ILE A 221 -2.66 -1.93 12.37
C ILE A 221 -2.81 -2.05 10.85
N ILE A 222 -2.94 -0.91 10.16
CA ILE A 222 -2.98 -0.85 8.68
C ILE A 222 -1.71 -1.46 8.10
N GLU A 223 -0.54 -1.10 8.62
CA GLU A 223 0.75 -1.67 8.20
C GLU A 223 0.78 -3.19 8.36
N SER A 224 0.28 -3.73 9.49
CA SER A 224 0.14 -5.18 9.70
C SER A 224 -0.73 -5.85 8.64
N ILE A 225 -1.83 -5.19 8.23
CA ILE A 225 -2.73 -5.69 7.18
C ILE A 225 -2.07 -5.64 5.80
N LEU A 226 -1.39 -4.54 5.47
CA LEU A 226 -0.60 -4.44 4.23
C LEU A 226 0.47 -5.54 4.19
N GLN A 227 1.09 -5.87 5.33
CA GLN A 227 2.09 -6.94 5.42
C GLN A 227 1.45 -8.30 5.19
N CYS A 228 0.23 -8.53 5.66
CA CYS A 228 -0.51 -9.76 5.35
C CYS A 228 -0.70 -9.94 3.83
N ALA A 229 -0.91 -8.86 3.06
CA ALA A 229 -1.02 -8.94 1.61
C ALA A 229 0.30 -9.37 0.93
N LEU A 230 1.43 -8.87 1.42
CA LEU A 230 2.76 -9.25 0.93
C LEU A 230 3.16 -10.66 1.35
N ASP A 231 2.91 -11.02 2.61
CA ASP A 231 3.14 -12.37 3.14
C ASP A 231 2.31 -13.38 2.32
N PHE A 232 1.06 -13.05 2.01
CA PHE A 232 0.19 -13.90 1.20
C PHE A 232 0.74 -14.13 -0.21
N ARG A 233 1.33 -13.11 -0.84
CA ARG A 233 2.07 -13.27 -2.09
C ARG A 233 3.24 -14.22 -1.92
N SER A 234 4.06 -14.05 -0.89
CA SER A 234 5.23 -14.92 -0.67
C SER A 234 4.84 -16.41 -0.57
N CYS A 235 3.70 -16.72 0.06
CA CYS A 235 3.19 -18.10 0.13
C CYS A 235 2.81 -18.71 -1.23
N ILE A 236 2.50 -17.88 -2.22
CA ILE A 236 2.05 -18.31 -3.55
C ILE A 236 3.20 -18.25 -4.56
N THR A 237 4.08 -17.24 -4.46
CA THR A 237 5.21 -17.01 -5.37
C THR A 237 6.45 -17.86 -5.05
N VAL A 238 6.60 -18.42 -3.84
CA VAL A 238 7.72 -19.33 -3.49
C VAL A 238 7.78 -20.59 -4.36
N GLY A 239 6.72 -20.90 -5.12
CA GLY A 239 6.81 -21.77 -6.27
C GLY A 239 7.06 -20.97 -7.55
N SER A 240 8.27 -20.45 -7.79
CA SER A 240 8.66 -20.08 -9.16
C SER A 240 8.41 -21.32 -10.02
N TRP A 241 7.39 -21.26 -10.87
CA TRP A 241 7.00 -22.38 -11.71
C TRP A 241 8.10 -22.56 -12.74
N ASP A 242 9.11 -23.35 -12.38
CA ASP A 242 10.15 -23.78 -13.30
C ASP A 242 9.44 -24.23 -14.56
N SER A 243 9.75 -23.52 -15.64
CA SER A 243 9.03 -23.55 -16.91
C SER A 243 9.30 -24.83 -17.69
N GLY A 244 9.57 -25.93 -16.98
CA GLY A 244 9.96 -27.22 -17.51
C GLY A 244 9.40 -28.44 -16.76
N SER A 245 8.54 -28.27 -15.74
CA SER A 245 7.84 -29.42 -15.13
C SER A 245 6.46 -29.62 -15.75
N ASP A 246 6.17 -30.86 -16.17
CA ASP A 246 4.94 -31.29 -16.82
C ASP A 246 3.65 -30.67 -16.23
N PRO A 247 2.62 -30.38 -17.05
CA PRO A 247 1.32 -29.89 -16.60
C PRO A 247 0.58 -30.80 -15.60
N GLU A 248 1.04 -32.05 -15.42
CA GLU A 248 0.38 -33.07 -14.60
C GLU A 248 0.65 -32.96 -13.08
N ASP A 249 1.69 -32.25 -12.62
CA ASP A 249 2.01 -32.21 -11.17
C ASP A 249 1.36 -31.01 -10.43
N LEU A 250 0.03 -30.93 -10.49
CA LEU A 250 -0.78 -29.98 -9.72
C LEU A 250 -0.72 -30.24 -8.21
N LEU A 251 -0.65 -31.51 -7.82
CA LEU A 251 -0.53 -31.94 -6.43
C LEU A 251 0.80 -31.47 -5.83
N GLY A 252 1.90 -31.55 -6.58
CA GLY A 252 3.19 -30.97 -6.20
C GLY A 252 3.17 -29.44 -6.06
N LYS A 253 2.35 -28.74 -6.86
CA LYS A 253 2.23 -27.26 -6.78
C LYS A 253 1.37 -26.78 -5.61
N LEU A 254 0.23 -27.43 -5.35
CA LEU A 254 -0.65 -27.11 -4.23
C LEU A 254 -0.07 -27.58 -2.88
N SER A 255 0.64 -28.71 -2.84
CA SER A 255 1.36 -29.16 -1.63
C SER A 255 2.56 -28.28 -1.27
N LYS A 256 3.15 -27.57 -2.23
CA LYS A 256 4.17 -26.53 -1.99
C LYS A 256 3.60 -25.27 -1.36
N ILE A 257 2.30 -25.00 -1.50
CA ILE A 257 1.65 -23.88 -0.81
C ILE A 257 1.51 -24.27 0.67
N ASN A 258 2.21 -23.54 1.53
CA ASN A 258 2.15 -23.80 2.96
C ASN A 258 0.81 -23.32 3.54
N ILE A 259 -0.19 -24.21 3.57
CA ILE A 259 -1.54 -23.93 4.08
C ILE A 259 -1.50 -23.44 5.55
N SER A 260 -0.54 -23.93 6.35
CA SER A 260 -0.38 -23.47 7.73
C SER A 260 0.03 -22.00 7.80
N GLN A 261 0.87 -21.53 6.86
CA GLN A 261 1.21 -20.11 6.75
C GLN A 261 0.00 -19.29 6.30
N VAL A 262 -0.75 -19.76 5.30
CA VAL A 262 -1.99 -19.09 4.84
C VAL A 262 -3.00 -18.92 5.98
N LEU A 263 -3.20 -19.96 6.80
CA LEU A 263 -4.04 -19.89 8.00
C LEU A 263 -3.51 -18.90 9.03
N SER A 264 -2.19 -18.88 9.27
CA SER A 264 -1.58 -17.93 10.19
C SER A 264 -1.74 -16.47 9.75
N ILE A 265 -1.61 -16.20 8.44
CA ILE A 265 -1.82 -14.88 7.84
C ILE A 265 -3.29 -14.49 7.98
N LYS A 266 -4.23 -15.42 7.74
CA LYS A 266 -5.65 -15.18 7.96
C LYS A 266 -5.94 -14.80 9.41
N GLN A 267 -5.40 -15.54 10.38
CA GLN A 267 -5.58 -15.23 11.80
C GLN A 267 -4.99 -13.85 12.17
N LYS A 268 -3.83 -13.51 11.61
CA LYS A 268 -3.20 -12.18 11.81
C LYS A 268 -4.06 -11.07 11.20
N PHE A 269 -4.61 -11.27 10.01
CA PHE A 269 -5.53 -10.34 9.37
C PHE A 269 -6.80 -10.14 10.20
N ASP A 270 -7.46 -11.23 10.62
CA ASP A 270 -8.68 -11.19 11.42
C ASP A 270 -8.44 -10.52 12.79
N ARG A 271 -7.28 -10.75 13.41
CA ARG A 271 -6.88 -10.04 14.64
C ARG A 271 -6.66 -8.55 14.40
N SER A 272 -5.93 -8.18 13.35
CA SER A 272 -5.67 -6.78 13.01
C SER A 272 -6.98 -6.03 12.73
N LEU A 273 -7.93 -6.70 12.06
CA LEU A 273 -9.25 -6.14 11.80
C LEU A 273 -10.09 -5.95 13.09
N LYS A 274 -10.01 -6.90 14.03
CA LYS A 274 -10.63 -6.77 15.36
C LYS A 274 -10.04 -5.60 16.15
N GLU A 275 -8.73 -5.44 16.13
CA GLU A 275 -8.04 -4.31 16.77
C GLU A 275 -8.47 -2.98 16.14
N LEU A 276 -8.58 -2.93 14.81
CA LEU A 276 -9.06 -1.76 14.08
C LEU A 276 -10.50 -1.39 14.50
N HIS A 277 -11.37 -2.37 14.66
CA HIS A 277 -12.74 -2.15 15.15
C HIS A 277 -12.77 -1.62 16.58
N ILE A 278 -11.90 -2.11 17.47
CA ILE A 278 -11.78 -1.59 18.85
C ILE A 278 -11.32 -0.13 18.82
N CYS A 279 -10.33 0.20 17.99
CA CYS A 279 -9.88 1.58 17.80
C CYS A 279 -11.01 2.47 17.25
N TYR A 280 -11.85 1.94 16.36
CA TYR A 280 -13.03 2.65 15.86
C TYR A 280 -14.05 2.93 16.97
N ILE A 281 -14.37 1.96 17.82
CA ILE A 281 -15.31 2.13 18.94
C ILE A 281 -14.79 3.15 19.97
N LYS A 282 -13.49 3.08 20.29
CA LYS A 282 -12.86 3.96 21.29
C LYS A 282 -12.53 5.35 20.74
N GLY A 283 -12.50 5.51 19.42
CA GLY A 283 -12.09 6.73 18.75
C GLY A 283 -13.15 7.84 18.80
N PRO A 284 -12.75 9.11 18.65
CA PRO A 284 -13.69 10.21 18.53
C PRO A 284 -14.50 10.07 17.24
N LYS A 285 -15.83 10.01 17.37
CA LYS A 285 -16.76 9.91 16.22
C LYS A 285 -16.82 11.21 15.39
N HIS A 286 -16.37 12.33 15.95
CA HIS A 286 -16.50 13.67 15.35
C HIS A 286 -15.15 14.27 14.91
N GLY A 287 -14.32 13.48 14.22
CA GLY A 287 -13.14 14.00 13.51
C GLY A 287 -13.47 14.34 12.03
N ASN A 288 -12.93 15.45 11.52
CA ASN A 288 -13.06 15.81 10.09
C ASN A 288 -12.39 14.77 9.17
N PHE A 289 -11.34 14.12 9.66
CA PHE A 289 -10.64 13.00 9.03
C PHE A 289 -10.37 11.92 10.07
N GLY A 290 -10.19 10.69 9.59
CA GLY A 290 -9.76 9.60 10.42
C GLY A 290 -10.60 8.33 10.28
N LEU A 291 -10.38 7.44 11.25
CA LEU A 291 -10.81 6.06 11.23
C LEU A 291 -12.33 5.89 11.11
N SER A 292 -13.13 6.84 11.63
CA SER A 292 -14.59 6.74 11.57
C SER A 292 -15.12 6.71 10.14
N ARG A 293 -14.75 7.71 9.33
CA ARG A 293 -15.14 7.76 7.92
C ARG A 293 -14.61 6.58 7.14
N PHE A 294 -13.35 6.19 7.38
CA PHE A 294 -12.78 5.02 6.73
C PHE A 294 -13.55 3.73 7.07
N TRP A 295 -13.93 3.55 8.34
CA TRP A 295 -14.71 2.40 8.79
C TRP A 295 -16.10 2.35 8.16
N ASP A 296 -16.76 3.51 8.01
CA ASP A 296 -18.07 3.60 7.33
C ASP A 296 -17.99 3.14 5.86
N TYR A 297 -16.90 3.48 5.17
CA TYR A 297 -16.66 2.98 3.80
C TYR A 297 -16.32 1.47 3.79
N LEU A 298 -15.52 1.01 4.77
CA LEU A 298 -15.12 -0.39 4.85
C LEU A 298 -16.28 -1.33 5.18
N ASN A 299 -17.18 -0.92 6.08
CA ASN A 299 -18.31 -1.72 6.54
C ASN A 299 -19.66 -1.25 5.97
N TYR A 300 -19.67 -0.64 4.78
CA TYR A 300 -20.91 -0.13 4.17
C TYR A 300 -21.99 -1.21 4.02
N ASN A 301 -21.59 -2.44 3.67
CA ASN A 301 -22.50 -3.58 3.49
C ASN A 301 -22.64 -4.47 4.73
N GLU A 302 -22.18 -4.02 5.91
CA GLU A 302 -22.19 -4.83 7.14
C GLU A 302 -21.40 -6.16 7.02
N TYR A 303 -20.48 -6.23 6.06
CA TYR A 303 -19.71 -7.46 5.78
C TYR A 303 -18.88 -7.91 6.99
N TYR A 304 -18.45 -6.97 7.83
CA TYR A 304 -17.65 -7.22 9.02
C TYR A 304 -18.48 -7.22 10.31
N SER A 305 -19.80 -7.15 10.25
CA SER A 305 -20.67 -7.11 11.44
C SER A 305 -20.60 -8.36 12.32
N ASN A 306 -20.18 -9.51 11.78
CA ASN A 306 -19.89 -10.70 12.61
C ASN A 306 -18.65 -10.52 13.51
N VAL A 307 -17.70 -9.67 13.10
CA VAL A 307 -16.56 -9.27 13.94
C VAL A 307 -17.05 -8.39 15.11
N SER A 308 -18.12 -7.63 14.88
CA SER A 308 -18.80 -6.83 15.91
C SER A 308 -19.64 -7.68 16.88
N ASN A 309 -20.34 -8.71 16.38
CA ASN A 309 -21.20 -9.58 17.21
C ASN A 309 -20.41 -10.53 18.13
N GLU A 310 -19.20 -10.96 17.77
CA GLU A 310 -18.35 -11.75 18.68
C GLU A 310 -17.91 -10.95 19.93
N MET A 311 -17.87 -9.61 19.87
CA MET A 311 -17.53 -8.77 21.02
C MET A 311 -18.73 -8.43 21.91
N GLY A 312 -19.97 -8.58 21.43
CA GLY A 312 -21.19 -8.37 22.23
C GLY A 312 -21.31 -9.33 23.41
N TYR A 313 -20.59 -10.45 23.38
CA TYR A 313 -20.55 -11.43 24.47
C TYR A 313 -19.49 -11.15 25.55
N TYR A 314 -18.60 -10.18 25.35
CA TYR A 314 -17.55 -9.82 26.33
C TYR A 314 -17.76 -8.45 27.00
N ALA A 315 -18.89 -7.80 26.72
CA ALA A 315 -19.31 -6.56 27.38
C ALA A 315 -20.61 -6.80 28.16
N VAL A 316 -20.52 -7.56 29.24
CA VAL A 316 -21.46 -7.55 30.37
C VAL A 316 -20.65 -7.46 31.66
#